data_AF-A0A850M097-F1
#
_entry.id   AF-A0A850M097-F1
#
_cell.length_a   1.000
_cell.length_b   1.000
_cell.length_c   1.000
_cell.angle_alpha   90.00
_cell.angle_beta   90.00
_cell.angle_gamma   90.00
#
_symmetry.space_group_name_H-M   'P 1'
#
loop_
_entity.id
_entity.type
_entity.pdbx_description
1 polymer ?
#
loop_
_entity_poly.entity_id
_entity_poly.type
_entity_poly.pdbx_seq_one_letter_code
_entity_poly.pdbx_strand_id
1 'polypeptide(L)'
;MIEILGGPGKMDFELGAAMNFDTAISNLKDQNQINQISMLVEKAHGGQIVPLEDAYKIVDLTKSAILIPCYCRKYFSGGEIDKMTCMFLYPISEMVPETRPWEKVQKLTKEEAKAKLLEFDKKGYVHGVYWGPTPCPVVICNCEYPYCIGLRARFHYKVENTSKKAHYICESDMDRCDGCNGEPKCIKRCFFGAIKYVISGNRVIIDPSACFGCGVCRSECPKTALKLKDRSEWPAFKDDW
;
A
#
# COMPACT_ATOMS: atom_id res chain seq x y z
N MET A 1 -24.90 14.08 -7.57
CA MET A 1 -23.90 12.99 -7.60
C MET A 1 -22.73 13.53 -8.38
N ILE A 2 -21.61 13.80 -7.71
CA ILE A 2 -20.40 14.31 -8.38
C ILE A 2 -19.98 13.24 -9.40
N GLU A 3 -19.85 13.60 -10.66
CA GLU A 3 -19.24 12.78 -11.72
C GLU A 3 -17.75 12.56 -11.36
N ILE A 4 -17.47 11.71 -10.39
CA ILE A 4 -16.12 11.40 -9.91
C ILE A 4 -15.39 10.46 -10.89
N LEU A 5 -16.12 9.81 -11.81
CA LEU A 5 -15.61 8.67 -12.59
C LEU A 5 -15.83 8.75 -14.10
N GLY A 6 -16.38 9.85 -14.63
CA GLY A 6 -16.66 10.00 -16.06
C GLY A 6 -16.48 11.44 -16.53
N GLY A 7 -15.80 11.62 -17.66
CA GLY A 7 -15.64 12.92 -18.30
C GLY A 7 -14.50 12.97 -19.31
N PRO A 8 -14.48 13.95 -20.23
CA PRO A 8 -13.40 14.16 -21.21
C PRO A 8 -12.02 14.40 -20.59
N GLY A 9 -11.99 14.71 -19.29
CA GLY A 9 -10.80 14.64 -18.43
C GLY A 9 -10.42 13.20 -18.09
N LYS A 10 -9.77 12.54 -19.04
CA LYS A 10 -9.19 11.19 -18.91
C LYS A 10 -8.24 11.14 -17.70
N MET A 11 -8.73 10.79 -16.51
CA MET A 11 -8.02 10.68 -15.21
C MET A 11 -8.10 11.92 -14.28
N ASP A 12 -9.07 12.82 -14.41
CA ASP A 12 -9.12 14.05 -13.58
C ASP A 12 -9.16 13.80 -12.06
N PHE A 13 -9.74 12.68 -11.59
CA PHE A 13 -9.73 12.36 -10.16
C PHE A 13 -8.34 11.92 -9.67
N GLU A 14 -7.68 10.99 -10.36
CA GLU A 14 -6.38 10.48 -9.95
C GLU A 14 -5.23 11.48 -10.23
N LEU A 15 -5.30 12.20 -11.36
CA LEU A 15 -4.41 13.31 -11.69
C LEU A 15 -4.67 14.50 -10.77
N GLY A 16 -5.94 14.85 -10.56
CA GLY A 16 -6.35 15.90 -9.64
C GLY A 16 -5.90 15.59 -8.23
N ALA A 17 -6.09 14.37 -7.71
CA ALA A 17 -5.59 13.98 -6.41
C ALA A 17 -4.07 14.12 -6.31
N ALA A 18 -3.31 13.71 -7.34
CA ALA A 18 -1.85 13.86 -7.37
C ALA A 18 -1.41 15.34 -7.38
N MET A 19 -2.01 16.15 -8.25
CA MET A 19 -1.73 17.58 -8.37
C MET A 19 -2.21 18.38 -7.13
N ASN A 20 -3.27 17.91 -6.48
CA ASN A 20 -3.86 18.58 -5.33
C ASN A 20 -2.98 18.43 -4.08
N PHE A 21 -2.21 17.36 -3.89
CA PHE A 21 -1.29 17.30 -2.75
C PHE A 21 -0.17 18.33 -2.87
N ASP A 22 0.45 18.43 -4.05
CA ASP A 22 1.55 19.36 -4.32
C ASP A 22 1.09 20.83 -4.19
N THR A 23 -0.16 21.12 -4.52
CA THR A 23 -0.73 22.48 -4.47
C THR A 23 -1.43 22.81 -3.15
N ALA A 24 -2.05 21.83 -2.49
CA ALA A 24 -2.74 22.05 -1.20
C ALA A 24 -1.76 22.19 -0.03
N ILE A 25 -0.55 21.64 -0.14
CA ILE A 25 0.46 21.70 0.92
C ILE A 25 1.51 22.74 0.54
N SER A 26 1.11 24.00 0.70
CA SER A 26 1.94 25.16 0.38
C SER A 26 3.18 25.31 1.27
N ASN A 27 3.18 24.70 2.48
CA ASN A 27 4.29 24.77 3.42
C ASN A 27 4.44 23.47 4.24
N LEU A 28 5.50 22.70 3.94
CA LEU A 28 5.84 21.46 4.66
C LEU A 28 6.14 21.63 6.16
N LYS A 29 6.40 22.85 6.62
CA LYS A 29 6.62 23.15 8.04
C LYS A 29 5.32 23.41 8.80
N ASP A 30 4.21 23.67 8.10
CA ASP A 30 2.91 23.90 8.72
C ASP A 30 2.24 22.58 9.11
N GLN A 31 2.51 22.13 10.33
CA GLN A 31 1.93 20.90 10.87
C GLN A 31 0.41 20.97 11.03
N ASN A 32 -0.15 22.16 11.24
CA ASN A 32 -1.60 22.32 11.38
C ASN A 32 -2.30 22.08 10.04
N GLN A 33 -1.78 22.65 8.96
CA GLN A 33 -2.29 22.41 7.61
C GLN A 33 -2.19 20.93 7.24
N ILE A 34 -1.03 20.30 7.47
CA ILE A 34 -0.82 18.86 7.19
C ILE A 34 -1.82 18.00 7.97
N ASN A 35 -2.02 18.28 9.26
CA ASN A 35 -2.95 17.53 10.10
C ASN A 35 -4.41 17.69 9.64
N GLN A 36 -4.83 18.91 9.27
CA GLN A 36 -6.18 19.15 8.73
C GLN A 36 -6.41 18.36 7.43
N ILE A 37 -5.44 18.38 6.51
CA ILE A 37 -5.51 17.61 5.26
C ILE A 37 -5.56 16.11 5.57
N SER A 38 -4.73 15.64 6.52
CA SER A 38 -4.73 14.23 6.95
C SER A 38 -6.10 13.79 7.45
N MET A 39 -6.78 14.60 8.27
CA MET A 39 -8.13 14.28 8.76
C MET A 39 -9.19 14.30 7.64
N LEU A 40 -9.06 15.18 6.65
CA LEU A 40 -9.96 15.23 5.50
C LEU A 40 -9.80 14.00 4.61
N VAL A 41 -8.55 13.64 4.30
CA VAL A 41 -8.22 12.45 3.52
C VAL A 41 -8.74 11.20 4.21
N GLU A 42 -8.58 11.08 5.53
CA GLU A 42 -9.10 9.93 6.29
C GLU A 42 -10.58 9.69 6.07
N LYS A 43 -11.38 10.74 5.92
CA LYS A 43 -12.83 10.62 5.68
C LYS A 43 -13.17 10.37 4.21
N ALA A 44 -12.36 10.90 3.30
CA ALA A 44 -12.64 10.89 1.86
C ALA A 44 -11.99 9.71 1.12
N HIS A 45 -10.67 9.57 1.19
CA HIS A 45 -9.91 8.57 0.45
C HIS A 45 -8.57 8.26 1.12
N GLY A 46 -8.63 7.83 2.37
CA GLY A 46 -7.46 7.37 3.10
C GLY A 46 -7.11 5.94 2.72
N GLY A 47 -5.98 5.47 3.24
CA GLY A 47 -5.52 4.12 3.00
C GLY A 47 -4.76 3.53 4.17
N GLN A 48 -4.66 2.21 4.18
CA GLN A 48 -3.87 1.46 5.15
C GLN A 48 -3.12 0.32 4.46
N ILE A 49 -1.85 0.16 4.80
CA ILE A 49 -1.05 -0.98 4.40
C ILE A 49 -1.51 -2.21 5.19
N VAL A 50 -1.67 -3.33 4.50
CA VAL A 50 -2.07 -4.61 5.09
C VAL A 50 -1.16 -5.74 4.61
N PRO A 51 -0.95 -6.79 5.41
CA PRO A 51 -0.25 -7.97 4.95
C PRO A 51 -1.12 -8.81 3.99
N LEU A 52 -0.48 -9.74 3.28
CA LEU A 52 -1.14 -10.63 2.31
C LEU A 52 -2.35 -11.36 2.90
N GLU A 53 -2.24 -11.83 4.15
CA GLU A 53 -3.28 -12.57 4.85
C GLU A 53 -4.55 -11.74 5.05
N ASP A 54 -4.41 -10.44 5.30
CA ASP A 54 -5.55 -9.53 5.44
C ASP A 54 -6.12 -9.12 4.09
N ALA A 55 -5.27 -8.93 3.08
CA ALA A 55 -5.73 -8.71 1.71
C ALA A 55 -6.60 -9.89 1.21
N TYR A 56 -6.26 -11.13 1.58
CA TYR A 56 -7.10 -12.30 1.30
C TYR A 56 -8.47 -12.24 1.98
N LYS A 57 -8.52 -11.85 3.25
CA LYS A 57 -9.79 -11.69 3.98
C LYS A 57 -10.67 -10.64 3.31
N ILE A 58 -10.09 -9.54 2.83
CA ILE A 58 -10.83 -8.49 2.10
C ILE A 58 -11.41 -9.04 0.79
N VAL A 59 -10.63 -9.84 0.05
CA VAL A 59 -11.12 -10.54 -1.15
C VAL A 59 -12.23 -11.55 -0.82
N ASP A 60 -12.19 -12.18 0.36
CA ASP A 60 -13.27 -13.06 0.79
C ASP A 60 -14.57 -12.31 1.10
N LEU A 61 -14.46 -11.08 1.58
CA LEU A 61 -15.60 -10.23 1.95
C LEU A 61 -16.20 -9.47 0.76
N THR A 62 -15.40 -9.12 -0.26
CA THR A 62 -15.92 -8.40 -1.44
C THR A 62 -16.84 -9.28 -2.28
N LYS A 63 -17.85 -8.64 -2.89
CA LYS A 63 -18.77 -9.29 -3.84
C LYS A 63 -18.09 -9.55 -5.19
N SER A 64 -17.26 -8.62 -5.64
CA SER A 64 -16.63 -8.66 -6.97
C SER A 64 -15.32 -7.89 -6.95
N ALA A 65 -14.38 -8.33 -7.79
CA ALA A 65 -13.08 -7.69 -7.96
C ALA A 65 -12.71 -7.63 -9.43
N ILE A 66 -12.10 -6.52 -9.83
CA ILE A 66 -11.48 -6.36 -11.14
C ILE A 66 -10.05 -5.86 -10.97
N LEU A 67 -9.19 -6.21 -11.92
CA LEU A 67 -7.84 -5.69 -12.03
C LEU A 67 -7.77 -4.73 -13.22
N ILE A 68 -7.17 -3.57 -12.99
CA ILE A 68 -7.00 -2.51 -13.99
C ILE A 68 -5.56 -1.96 -13.94
N PRO A 69 -5.11 -1.24 -14.99
CA PRO A 69 -3.84 -0.52 -14.97
C PRO A 69 -3.72 0.42 -13.77
N CYS A 70 -2.53 0.53 -13.19
CA CYS A 70 -2.30 1.46 -12.09
C CYS A 70 -2.10 2.90 -12.59
N TYR A 71 -3.06 3.76 -12.28
CA TYR A 71 -3.03 5.18 -12.65
C TYR A 71 -1.83 5.92 -12.05
N CYS A 72 -1.51 5.65 -10.78
CA CYS A 72 -0.38 6.32 -10.13
C CYS A 72 0.94 6.01 -10.85
N ARG A 73 1.13 4.75 -11.27
CA ARG A 73 2.28 4.36 -12.07
C ARG A 73 2.25 5.01 -13.44
N LYS A 74 1.12 5.01 -14.13
CA LYS A 74 0.97 5.69 -15.43
C LYS A 74 1.38 7.16 -15.35
N TYR A 75 1.03 7.85 -14.27
CA TYR A 75 1.41 9.24 -14.05
C TYR A 75 2.91 9.40 -13.71
N PHE A 76 3.42 8.69 -12.71
CA PHE A 76 4.77 8.93 -12.18
C PHE A 76 5.90 8.17 -12.90
N SER A 77 5.61 7.14 -13.71
CA SER A 77 6.65 6.34 -14.40
C SER A 77 7.10 6.92 -15.73
N GLY A 78 6.39 7.89 -16.29
CA GLY A 78 6.71 8.45 -17.60
C GLY A 78 6.62 7.46 -18.78
N GLY A 79 6.04 6.26 -18.61
CA GLY A 79 5.93 5.31 -19.72
C GLY A 79 5.67 3.83 -19.41
N GLU A 80 5.60 3.37 -18.15
CA GLU A 80 5.16 1.99 -17.85
C GLU A 80 3.62 1.94 -17.77
N ILE A 81 2.96 2.04 -18.93
CA ILE A 81 1.56 2.50 -19.04
C ILE A 81 0.51 1.45 -18.62
N ASP A 82 0.83 0.14 -18.63
CA ASP A 82 -0.20 -0.92 -18.55
C ASP A 82 0.02 -1.99 -17.46
N LYS A 83 0.76 -1.70 -16.37
CA LYS A 83 0.89 -2.67 -15.26
C LYS A 83 -0.42 -2.78 -14.48
N MET A 84 -1.13 -3.88 -14.70
CA MET A 84 -2.39 -4.29 -14.04
C MET A 84 -2.14 -4.59 -12.55
N THR A 85 -2.13 -3.56 -11.70
CA THR A 85 -1.79 -3.68 -10.26
C THR A 85 -2.81 -3.02 -9.34
N CYS A 86 -3.83 -2.36 -9.89
CA CYS A 86 -4.93 -1.78 -9.13
C CYS A 86 -6.09 -2.78 -9.10
N MET A 87 -6.40 -3.35 -7.93
CA MET A 87 -7.50 -4.29 -7.76
C MET A 87 -8.71 -3.59 -7.17
N PHE A 88 -9.65 -3.18 -8.00
CA PHE A 88 -10.86 -2.51 -7.56
C PHE A 88 -11.85 -3.53 -6.99
N LEU A 89 -12.49 -3.15 -5.89
CA LEU A 89 -13.46 -3.94 -5.14
C LEU A 89 -14.88 -3.42 -5.38
N TYR A 90 -15.87 -4.19 -4.96
CA TYR A 90 -17.26 -3.74 -4.97
C TYR A 90 -17.44 -2.50 -4.07
N PRO A 91 -18.23 -1.49 -4.47
CA PRO A 91 -19.08 -1.43 -5.67
C PRO A 91 -18.37 -0.95 -6.93
N ILE A 92 -17.19 -0.35 -6.81
CA ILE A 92 -16.50 0.30 -7.94
C ILE A 92 -16.16 -0.70 -9.05
N SER A 93 -15.83 -1.94 -8.70
CA SER A 93 -15.58 -3.03 -9.64
C SER A 93 -16.75 -3.32 -10.60
N GLU A 94 -18.00 -3.06 -10.19
CA GLU A 94 -19.19 -3.22 -11.04
C GLU A 94 -19.50 -1.95 -11.84
N MET A 95 -19.08 -0.78 -11.36
CA MET A 95 -19.32 0.51 -12.02
C MET A 95 -18.32 0.82 -13.14
N VAL A 96 -17.07 0.37 -13.02
CA VAL A 96 -16.00 0.70 -13.98
C VAL A 96 -16.30 0.28 -15.42
N PRO A 97 -16.85 -0.91 -15.72
CA PRO A 97 -17.16 -1.29 -17.10
C PRO A 97 -18.11 -0.33 -17.83
N GLU A 98 -19.03 0.29 -17.10
CA GLU A 98 -20.01 1.25 -17.65
C GLU A 98 -19.47 2.68 -17.66
N THR A 99 -18.81 3.10 -16.58
CA THR A 99 -18.35 4.48 -16.39
C THR A 99 -17.01 4.77 -17.08
N ARG A 100 -16.17 3.74 -17.26
CA ARG A 100 -14.84 3.81 -17.88
C ARG A 100 -14.68 2.71 -18.95
N PRO A 101 -15.52 2.68 -20.01
CA PRO A 101 -15.51 1.61 -21.01
C PRO A 101 -14.21 1.53 -21.83
N TRP A 102 -13.37 2.57 -21.79
CA TRP A 102 -12.05 2.60 -22.42
C TRP A 102 -10.96 1.90 -21.58
N GLU A 103 -11.23 1.56 -20.32
CA GLU A 103 -10.24 1.00 -19.41
C GLU A 103 -10.02 -0.49 -19.72
N LYS A 104 -8.76 -0.93 -19.63
CA LYS A 104 -8.47 -2.38 -19.69
C LYS A 104 -8.94 -3.01 -18.38
N VAL A 105 -9.94 -3.88 -18.46
CA VAL A 105 -10.51 -4.54 -17.28
C VAL A 105 -10.29 -6.04 -17.36
N GLN A 106 -9.68 -6.61 -16.32
CA GLN A 106 -9.65 -8.05 -16.08
C GLN A 106 -10.58 -8.36 -14.91
N LYS A 107 -11.68 -9.07 -15.15
CA LYS A 107 -12.51 -9.61 -14.07
C LYS A 107 -11.77 -10.77 -13.40
N LEU A 108 -11.90 -10.88 -12.08
CA LEU A 108 -11.23 -11.91 -11.29
C LEU A 108 -12.26 -12.69 -10.46
N THR A 109 -12.11 -14.01 -10.39
CA THR A 109 -12.68 -14.78 -9.28
C THR A 109 -11.93 -14.46 -7.98
N LYS A 110 -12.46 -14.89 -6.83
CA LYS A 110 -11.78 -14.72 -5.54
C LYS A 110 -10.44 -15.45 -5.52
N GLU A 111 -10.37 -16.64 -6.11
CA GLU A 111 -9.17 -17.46 -6.22
C GLU A 111 -8.12 -16.77 -7.11
N GLU A 112 -8.54 -16.25 -8.27
CA GLU A 112 -7.67 -15.50 -9.16
C GLU A 112 -7.15 -14.21 -8.51
N ALA A 113 -8.00 -13.49 -7.77
CA ALA A 113 -7.61 -12.31 -7.02
C ALA A 113 -6.56 -12.64 -5.94
N LYS A 114 -6.77 -13.69 -5.13
CA LYS A 114 -5.78 -14.15 -4.16
C LYS A 114 -4.48 -14.58 -4.83
N ALA A 115 -4.55 -15.30 -5.95
CA ALA A 115 -3.36 -15.70 -6.71
C ALA A 115 -2.58 -14.47 -7.21
N LYS A 116 -3.26 -13.42 -7.67
CA LYS A 116 -2.64 -12.15 -8.06
C LYS A 116 -1.99 -11.44 -6.88
N LEU A 117 -2.65 -11.38 -5.73
CA LEU A 117 -2.07 -10.81 -4.51
C LEU A 117 -0.79 -11.54 -4.10
N LEU A 118 -0.77 -12.88 -4.14
CA LEU A 118 0.44 -13.67 -3.89
C LEU A 118 1.56 -13.37 -4.91
N GLU A 119 1.22 -13.23 -6.18
CA GLU A 119 2.17 -12.85 -7.23
C GLU A 119 2.81 -11.48 -6.93
N PHE A 120 2.01 -10.52 -6.49
CA PHE A 120 2.46 -9.19 -6.11
C PHE A 120 3.31 -9.18 -4.84
N ASP A 121 2.93 -9.93 -3.81
CA ASP A 121 3.71 -10.08 -2.57
C ASP A 121 5.11 -10.66 -2.84
N LYS A 122 5.19 -11.69 -3.69
CA LYS A 122 6.48 -12.27 -4.15
C LYS A 122 7.33 -11.29 -4.96
N LYS A 123 6.69 -10.39 -5.71
CA LYS A 123 7.39 -9.28 -6.40
C LYS A 123 7.81 -8.17 -5.44
N GLY A 124 7.34 -8.18 -4.20
CA GLY A 124 7.59 -7.17 -3.17
C GLY A 124 6.70 -5.96 -3.24
N TYR A 125 5.56 -6.05 -3.92
CA TYR A 125 4.56 -5.00 -3.93
C TYR A 125 3.76 -5.07 -2.64
N VAL A 126 3.61 -3.92 -2.00
CA VAL A 126 2.82 -3.81 -0.77
C VAL A 126 1.35 -3.70 -1.12
N HIS A 127 0.51 -4.35 -0.31
CA HIS A 127 -0.93 -4.24 -0.41
C HIS A 127 -1.40 -3.05 0.42
N GLY A 128 -1.92 -2.02 -0.25
CA GLY A 128 -2.58 -0.89 0.39
C GLY A 128 -4.08 -0.94 0.11
N VAL A 129 -4.90 -0.93 1.14
CA VAL A 129 -6.36 -0.89 1.03
C VAL A 129 -6.78 0.57 1.16
N TYR A 130 -7.48 1.08 0.15
CA TYR A 130 -7.98 2.45 0.13
C TYR A 130 -9.51 2.45 0.03
N TRP A 131 -10.14 3.39 0.73
CA TRP A 131 -11.58 3.48 0.85
C TRP A 131 -12.15 4.72 0.15
N GLY A 132 -13.45 4.75 -0.14
CA GLY A 132 -14.07 5.92 -0.76
C GLY A 132 -15.58 6.01 -0.58
N PRO A 133 -16.08 7.07 0.08
CA PRO A 133 -15.61 7.59 1.38
C PRO A 133 -15.66 6.52 2.49
N THR A 134 -15.11 6.82 3.66
CA THR A 134 -15.11 5.90 4.82
C THR A 134 -16.54 5.46 5.16
N PRO A 135 -16.82 4.16 5.38
CA PRO A 135 -15.88 3.05 5.58
C PRO A 135 -15.71 2.09 4.39
N CYS A 136 -16.07 2.46 3.16
CA CYS A 136 -16.14 1.51 2.04
C CYS A 136 -14.76 1.25 1.41
N PRO A 137 -14.13 0.06 1.56
CA PRO A 137 -12.89 -0.25 0.87
C PRO A 137 -13.17 -0.44 -0.62
N VAL A 138 -12.57 0.38 -1.46
CA VAL A 138 -12.87 0.42 -2.90
C VAL A 138 -11.75 -0.16 -3.76
N VAL A 139 -10.53 -0.28 -3.22
CA VAL A 139 -9.38 -0.79 -3.96
C VAL A 139 -8.33 -1.40 -3.04
N ILE A 140 -7.75 -2.52 -3.49
CA ILE A 140 -6.44 -3.02 -3.04
C ILE A 140 -5.40 -2.60 -4.09
N CYS A 141 -4.61 -1.61 -3.75
CA CYS A 141 -3.47 -1.15 -4.53
C CYS A 141 -2.27 -2.05 -4.25
N ASN A 142 -1.62 -2.57 -5.30
CA ASN A 142 -0.43 -3.40 -5.19
C ASN A 142 0.78 -2.60 -5.67
N CYS A 143 1.42 -1.90 -4.73
CA CYS A 143 2.32 -0.80 -5.05
C CYS A 143 3.78 -1.06 -4.69
N GLU A 144 4.66 -0.34 -5.38
CA GLU A 144 6.04 -0.11 -4.96
C GLU A 144 6.30 1.40 -4.93
N TYR A 145 7.24 1.83 -4.10
CA TYR A 145 7.76 3.20 -4.16
C TYR A 145 8.70 3.33 -5.38
N PRO A 146 8.66 4.42 -6.18
CA PRO A 146 8.11 5.75 -5.89
C PRO A 146 6.76 6.08 -6.54
N TYR A 147 6.03 5.08 -7.07
CA TYR A 147 4.88 5.34 -7.94
C TYR A 147 3.56 5.57 -7.20
N CYS A 148 3.40 5.08 -5.98
CA CYS A 148 2.14 5.17 -5.25
C CYS A 148 1.89 6.59 -4.74
N ILE A 149 0.78 7.22 -5.16
CA ILE A 149 0.39 8.55 -4.68
C ILE A 149 0.19 8.59 -3.16
N GLY A 150 -0.44 7.58 -2.56
CA GLY A 150 -0.69 7.53 -1.12
C GLY A 150 0.60 7.50 -0.30
N LEU A 151 1.55 6.65 -0.72
CA LEU A 151 2.87 6.56 -0.09
C LEU A 151 3.72 7.82 -0.34
N ARG A 152 3.64 8.43 -1.52
CA ARG A 152 4.28 9.73 -1.77
C ARG A 152 3.72 10.80 -0.86
N ALA A 153 2.40 10.88 -0.70
CA ALA A 153 1.78 11.84 0.20
C ALA A 153 2.19 11.62 1.66
N ARG A 154 2.31 10.35 2.09
CA ARG A 154 2.84 10.02 3.42
C ARG A 154 4.30 10.46 3.58
N PHE A 155 5.17 10.16 2.63
CA PHE A 155 6.62 10.38 2.80
C PHE A 155 7.09 11.78 2.44
N HIS A 156 6.53 12.39 1.40
CA HIS A 156 6.95 13.71 0.91
C HIS A 156 6.25 14.82 1.67
N TYR A 157 4.98 14.61 2.04
CA TYR A 157 4.14 15.63 2.64
C TYR A 157 3.70 15.35 4.08
N LYS A 158 4.08 14.19 4.65
CA LYS A 158 3.75 13.78 6.03
C LYS A 158 2.25 13.68 6.31
N VAL A 159 1.44 13.46 5.28
CA VAL A 159 -0.01 13.28 5.44
C VAL A 159 -0.27 11.84 5.88
N GLU A 160 -0.45 11.63 7.17
CA GLU A 160 -0.41 10.28 7.76
C GLU A 160 -1.50 9.34 7.26
N ASN A 161 -2.72 9.86 7.15
CA ASN A 161 -3.91 9.08 6.84
C ASN A 161 -4.04 8.68 5.36
N THR A 162 -3.15 9.13 4.47
CA THR A 162 -3.12 8.66 3.08
C THR A 162 -2.63 7.22 2.99
N SER A 163 -1.79 6.78 3.93
CA SER A 163 -1.27 5.41 4.00
C SER A 163 -0.82 5.11 5.42
N LYS A 164 -1.77 4.64 6.23
CA LYS A 164 -1.51 4.14 7.58
C LYS A 164 -0.71 2.84 7.54
N LYS A 165 0.04 2.57 8.60
CA LYS A 165 0.73 1.32 8.88
C LYS A 165 -0.28 0.21 9.20
N ALA A 166 0.12 -1.04 8.98
CA ALA A 166 -0.69 -2.18 9.35
C ALA A 166 -0.81 -2.32 10.88
N HIS A 167 -1.76 -3.15 11.31
CA HIS A 167 -1.90 -3.62 12.70
C HIS A 167 -0.76 -4.53 13.18
N TYR A 168 0.32 -4.62 12.39
CA TYR A 168 1.43 -5.51 12.67
C TYR A 168 2.78 -4.79 12.60
N ILE A 169 3.74 -5.34 13.32
CA ILE A 169 5.16 -5.01 13.24
C ILE A 169 5.91 -6.30 12.89
N CYS A 170 6.88 -6.20 11.98
CA CYS A 170 7.74 -7.32 11.66
C CYS A 170 8.77 -7.51 12.78
N GLU A 171 9.02 -8.75 13.16
CA GLU A 171 10.03 -9.16 14.12
C GLU A 171 10.93 -10.23 13.49
N SER A 172 12.23 -10.16 13.78
CA SER A 172 13.20 -11.17 13.37
C SER A 172 13.46 -12.14 14.53
N ASP A 173 13.20 -13.42 14.28
CA ASP A 173 13.56 -14.53 15.14
C ASP A 173 15.09 -14.69 15.17
N MET A 174 15.68 -14.33 16.30
CA MET A 174 17.13 -14.19 16.46
C MET A 174 17.87 -15.53 16.44
N ASP A 175 17.17 -16.64 16.68
CA ASP A 175 17.74 -18.00 16.66
C ASP A 175 17.67 -18.60 15.25
N ARG A 176 16.73 -18.14 14.42
CA ARG A 176 16.58 -18.61 13.03
C ARG A 176 17.32 -17.77 12.01
N CYS A 177 17.53 -16.48 12.29
CA CYS A 177 18.20 -15.58 11.37
C CYS A 177 19.72 -15.82 11.35
N ASP A 178 20.23 -16.29 10.20
CA ASP A 178 21.64 -16.57 9.97
C ASP A 178 22.34 -15.50 9.11
N GLY A 179 21.67 -14.36 8.89
CA GLY A 179 22.20 -13.25 8.12
C GLY A 179 22.37 -13.52 6.63
N CYS A 180 21.92 -14.67 6.12
CA CYS A 180 22.02 -15.06 4.71
C CYS A 180 23.45 -14.86 4.14
N ASN A 181 24.47 -15.26 4.91
CA ASN A 181 25.89 -15.08 4.57
C ASN A 181 26.29 -13.62 4.29
N GLY A 182 25.65 -12.65 4.94
CA GLY A 182 25.93 -11.22 4.76
C GLY A 182 25.16 -10.55 3.62
N GLU A 183 24.33 -11.29 2.88
CA GLU A 183 23.51 -10.75 1.79
C GLU A 183 22.00 -10.94 2.01
N PRO A 184 21.42 -10.39 3.09
CA PRO A 184 20.00 -10.56 3.39
C PRO A 184 19.12 -9.81 2.37
N LYS A 185 18.50 -10.55 1.44
CA LYS A 185 17.59 -10.01 0.41
C LYS A 185 16.36 -9.31 1.01
N CYS A 186 15.93 -9.70 2.21
CA CYS A 186 14.83 -9.06 2.93
C CYS A 186 15.06 -7.56 3.16
N ILE A 187 16.32 -7.10 3.25
CA ILE A 187 16.63 -5.67 3.35
C ILE A 187 16.24 -4.92 2.09
N LYS A 188 16.63 -5.44 0.91
CA LYS A 188 16.29 -4.85 -0.39
C LYS A 188 14.78 -4.82 -0.64
N ARG A 189 14.04 -5.76 -0.03
CA ARG A 189 12.59 -5.87 -0.12
C ARG A 189 11.86 -4.78 0.67
N CYS A 190 12.47 -4.21 1.70
CA CYS A 190 11.84 -3.20 2.55
C CYS A 190 12.13 -1.78 2.06
N PHE A 191 11.31 -1.26 1.14
CA PHE A 191 11.47 0.13 0.69
C PHE A 191 11.16 1.18 1.77
N PHE A 192 10.58 0.77 2.91
CA PHE A 192 10.38 1.62 4.08
C PHE A 192 11.65 1.84 4.92
N GLY A 193 12.73 1.10 4.65
CA GLY A 193 13.98 1.21 5.40
C GLY A 193 13.94 0.65 6.82
N ALA A 194 12.96 -0.21 7.13
CA ALA A 194 12.77 -0.75 8.48
C ALA A 194 13.74 -1.88 8.86
N ILE A 195 14.49 -2.46 7.92
CA ILE A 195 15.34 -3.63 8.17
C ILE A 195 16.81 -3.23 8.06
N LYS A 196 17.59 -3.53 9.11
CA LYS A 196 19.03 -3.24 9.17
C LYS A 196 19.80 -4.54 9.38
N TYR A 197 20.95 -4.68 8.72
CA TYR A 197 21.87 -5.81 8.95
C TYR A 197 22.85 -5.47 10.07
N VAL A 198 22.99 -6.37 11.03
CA VAL A 198 23.94 -6.25 12.15
C VAL A 198 25.07 -7.24 11.92
N ILE A 199 26.25 -6.72 11.53
CA ILE A 199 27.43 -7.53 11.18
C ILE A 199 27.89 -8.37 12.37
N SER A 200 27.99 -7.78 13.57
CA SER A 200 28.46 -8.47 14.78
C SER A 200 27.57 -9.66 15.16
N GLY A 201 26.28 -9.57 14.85
CA GLY A 201 25.31 -10.63 15.12
C GLY A 201 25.06 -11.56 13.94
N ASN A 202 25.61 -11.27 12.75
CA ASN A 202 25.27 -11.91 11.48
C ASN A 202 23.74 -12.13 11.33
N ARG A 203 22.96 -11.07 11.54
CA ARG A 203 21.49 -11.14 11.55
C ARG A 203 20.87 -9.81 11.18
N VAL A 204 19.57 -9.82 10.86
CA VAL A 204 18.82 -8.58 10.65
C VAL A 204 18.07 -8.18 11.91
N ILE A 205 17.89 -6.87 12.09
CA ILE A 205 17.03 -6.28 13.11
C ILE A 205 15.96 -5.42 12.42
N ILE A 206 14.80 -5.31 13.07
CA ILE A 206 13.69 -4.49 12.59
C ILE A 206 13.61 -3.22 13.44
N ASP A 207 13.50 -2.08 12.77
CA ASP A 207 13.17 -0.78 13.36
C ASP A 207 11.63 -0.66 13.40
N PRO A 208 10.98 -0.79 14.58
CA PRO A 208 9.53 -0.81 14.67
C PRO A 208 8.89 0.50 14.21
N SER A 209 9.59 1.63 14.39
CA SER A 209 9.11 2.97 14.02
C SER A 209 9.00 3.16 12.50
N ALA A 210 9.88 2.49 11.74
CA ALA A 210 9.85 2.51 10.29
C ALA A 210 9.04 1.34 9.69
N CYS A 211 8.67 0.34 10.50
CA CYS A 211 7.97 -0.84 10.02
C CYS A 211 6.49 -0.55 9.73
N PHE A 212 6.11 -0.64 8.45
CA PHE A 212 4.71 -0.52 8.01
C PHE A 212 3.90 -1.81 8.16
N GLY A 213 4.51 -2.91 8.59
CA GLY A 213 3.79 -4.18 8.81
C GLY A 213 3.29 -4.89 7.54
N CYS A 214 3.78 -4.49 6.36
CA CYS A 214 3.36 -5.05 5.06
C CYS A 214 3.67 -6.54 4.85
N GLY A 215 4.64 -7.11 5.57
CA GLY A 215 4.97 -8.53 5.50
C GLY A 215 5.73 -8.99 4.26
N VAL A 216 5.93 -8.17 3.22
CA VAL A 216 6.59 -8.57 1.95
C VAL A 216 8.04 -9.06 2.14
N CYS A 217 8.72 -8.68 3.22
CA CYS A 217 10.07 -9.15 3.54
C CYS A 217 10.12 -10.65 3.89
N ARG A 218 9.00 -11.24 4.34
CA ARG A 218 8.91 -12.65 4.74
C ARG A 218 9.13 -13.60 3.56
N SER A 219 8.70 -13.21 2.35
CA SER A 219 8.84 -14.03 1.15
C SER A 219 10.29 -14.26 0.72
N GLU A 220 11.22 -13.40 1.17
CA GLU A 220 12.66 -13.50 0.90
C GLU A 220 13.45 -14.26 1.97
N CYS A 221 12.81 -14.68 3.07
CA CYS A 221 13.52 -15.32 4.18
C CYS A 221 13.44 -16.85 4.11
N PRO A 222 14.48 -17.56 3.63
CA PRO A 222 14.44 -19.02 3.50
C PRO A 222 14.36 -19.74 4.85
N LYS A 223 14.82 -19.08 5.93
CA LYS A 223 14.78 -19.61 7.30
C LYS A 223 13.47 -19.30 8.03
N THR A 224 12.53 -18.60 7.40
CA THR A 224 11.25 -18.17 8.03
C THR A 224 11.47 -17.42 9.35
N ALA A 225 12.56 -16.64 9.43
CA ALA A 225 12.93 -15.89 10.64
C ALA A 225 12.06 -14.65 10.84
N LEU A 226 11.51 -14.06 9.77
CA LEU A 226 10.69 -12.85 9.84
C LEU A 226 9.22 -13.21 10.10
N LYS A 227 8.62 -12.63 11.14
CA LYS A 227 7.23 -12.86 11.55
C LYS A 227 6.52 -11.53 11.76
N LEU A 228 5.22 -11.49 11.49
CA LEU A 228 4.38 -10.35 11.87
C LEU A 228 3.82 -10.60 13.26
N LYS A 229 3.98 -9.60 14.14
CA LYS A 229 3.45 -9.55 15.49
C LYS A 229 2.41 -8.45 15.59
N ASP A 230 1.42 -8.62 16.45
CA ASP A 230 0.41 -7.59 16.63
C ASP A 230 1.10 -6.32 17.14
N ARG A 231 0.77 -5.17 16.54
CA ARG A 231 1.37 -3.88 16.89
C ARG A 231 1.07 -3.51 18.36
N SER A 232 -0.01 -4.03 18.94
CA SER A 232 -0.34 -3.85 20.36
C SER A 232 0.65 -4.54 21.31
N GLU A 233 1.41 -5.54 20.85
CA GLU A 233 2.51 -6.16 21.60
C GLU A 233 3.69 -5.20 21.81
N TRP A 234 3.69 -4.04 21.13
CA TRP A 234 4.73 -3.02 21.19
C TRP A 234 4.19 -1.71 21.79
N PRO A 235 4.19 -1.53 23.13
CA PRO A 235 3.56 -0.38 23.78
C PRO A 235 4.01 0.99 23.27
N ALA A 236 5.27 1.12 22.87
CA ALA A 236 5.83 2.37 22.33
C ALA A 236 5.35 2.72 20.90
N PHE A 237 4.83 1.74 20.16
CA PHE A 237 4.46 1.87 18.75
C PHE A 237 3.00 1.50 18.47
N LYS A 238 2.21 1.24 19.52
CA LYS A 238 0.81 0.78 19.40
C LYS A 238 -0.10 1.78 18.67
N ASP A 239 0.18 3.07 18.84
CA ASP A 239 -0.58 4.19 18.26
C ASP A 239 0.19 4.91 17.14
N ASP A 240 1.33 4.37 16.73
CA ASP A 240 2.14 4.87 15.61
C ASP A 240 1.61 4.29 14.30
N TRP A 241 0.68 5.04 13.67
CA TRP A 241 -0.04 4.67 12.45
C TRP A 241 0.51 5.34 11.19
#